data_AF-A0A1H5RK45-F1
#
_entry.id   AF-A0A1H5RK45-F1
#
_cell.length_a   1.000
_cell.length_b   1.000
_cell.length_c   1.000
_cell.angle_alpha   90.00
_cell.angle_beta   90.00
_cell.angle_gamma   90.00
#
_symmetry.space_group_name_H-M   'P 1'
#
loop_
_entity.id
_entity.type
_entity.pdbx_description
1 polymer ?
#
loop_
_entity_poly.entity_id
_entity_poly.type
_entity_poly.pdbx_seq_one_letter_code
_entity_poly.pdbx_strand_id
1 'polypeptide(L)'
;MAAAGTGYPADVIREVLPWWLGLTGLWVLTLSTPSWPEIVVAAVAAVPCAFAARAARQAVGGSWRPRVSWLRWLLAIPATAVLESGRTLVKVVRHPRAGRFDTVGLPAEPDAVHQARAACAAAVVGCTPGTMVVATPENPSAERELVVHRLLEGDSRVLDEVRR
;
A
#
# COMPACT_ATOMS: atom_id res chain seq x y z
N MET A 1 9.50 -42.63 16.10
CA MET A 1 10.63 -41.79 16.55
C MET A 1 11.26 -41.17 15.31
N ALA A 2 11.29 -39.83 15.25
CA ALA A 2 12.01 -38.94 14.31
C ALA A 2 11.70 -38.97 12.79
N ALA A 3 11.05 -37.89 12.32
CA ALA A 3 11.57 -37.00 11.26
C ALA A 3 10.72 -35.72 11.20
N ALA A 4 10.98 -34.77 12.11
CA ALA A 4 10.37 -33.45 12.11
C ALA A 4 11.45 -32.38 11.91
N GLY A 5 11.27 -31.56 10.88
CA GLY A 5 11.63 -30.13 10.93
C GLY A 5 13.03 -29.70 10.48
N THR A 6 13.33 -29.79 9.18
CA THR A 6 14.40 -28.99 8.53
C THR A 6 13.87 -27.79 7.73
N GLY A 7 12.63 -27.35 7.96
CA GLY A 7 12.02 -26.19 7.27
C GLY A 7 12.23 -24.83 7.94
N TYR A 8 12.83 -24.78 9.14
CA TYR A 8 12.69 -23.63 10.05
C TYR A 8 13.50 -22.35 9.71
N PRO A 9 14.70 -22.36 9.10
CA PRO A 9 15.42 -21.11 8.83
C PRO A 9 14.97 -20.41 7.54
N ALA A 10 14.57 -21.15 6.51
CA ALA A 10 14.31 -20.59 5.19
C ALA A 10 13.07 -19.69 5.15
N ASP A 11 12.01 -20.06 5.89
CA ASP A 11 10.77 -19.29 5.94
C ASP A 11 10.93 -18.00 6.75
N VAL A 12 11.68 -18.06 7.85
CA VAL A 12 12.03 -16.87 8.65
C VAL A 12 12.83 -15.89 7.80
N ILE A 13 13.86 -16.37 7.09
CA ILE A 13 14.69 -15.51 6.23
C ILE A 13 13.84 -14.88 5.12
N ARG A 14 12.98 -15.65 4.45
CA ARG A 14 12.10 -15.14 3.39
C ARG A 14 11.12 -14.07 3.87
N GLU A 15 10.71 -14.12 5.13
CA GLU A 15 9.79 -13.14 5.71
C GLU A 15 10.52 -11.91 6.28
N VAL A 16 11.66 -12.11 6.95
CA VAL A 16 12.43 -11.03 7.61
C VAL A 16 13.26 -10.22 6.60
N LEU A 17 13.85 -10.89 5.59
CA LEU A 17 14.74 -10.23 4.63
C LEU A 17 14.08 -9.08 3.86
N PRO A 18 12.83 -9.19 3.36
CA PRO A 18 12.13 -8.07 2.73
C PRO A 18 11.90 -6.89 3.67
N TRP A 19 11.52 -7.15 4.94
CA TRP A 19 11.36 -6.09 5.93
C TRP A 19 12.68 -5.39 6.23
N TRP A 20 13.74 -6.16 6.40
CA TRP A 20 15.08 -5.64 6.64
C TRP A 20 15.59 -4.79 5.47
N LEU A 21 15.46 -5.29 4.23
CA LEU A 21 15.84 -4.56 3.02
C LEU A 21 15.00 -3.28 2.86
N GLY A 22 13.68 -3.36 3.08
CA GLY A 22 12.77 -2.23 2.96
C GLY A 22 13.07 -1.12 3.98
N LEU A 23 13.32 -1.49 5.24
CA LEU A 23 13.65 -0.53 6.31
C LEU A 23 15.04 0.08 6.11
N THR A 24 16.03 -0.73 5.73
CA THR A 24 17.38 -0.22 5.42
C THR A 24 17.34 0.72 4.22
N GLY A 25 16.65 0.33 3.14
CA GLY A 25 16.48 1.16 1.95
C GLY A 25 15.74 2.46 2.24
N LEU A 26 14.66 2.39 3.04
CA LEU A 26 13.92 3.57 3.48
C LEU A 26 14.82 4.53 4.27
N TRP A 27 15.62 4.01 5.22
CA TRP A 27 16.58 4.84 5.95
C TRP A 27 17.58 5.50 5.00
N VAL A 28 18.22 4.72 4.11
CA VAL A 28 19.21 5.25 3.17
C VAL A 28 18.61 6.33 2.26
N LEU A 29 17.35 6.18 1.84
CA LEU A 29 16.64 7.19 1.05
C LEU A 29 16.44 8.52 1.80
N THR A 30 16.46 8.51 3.14
CA THR A 30 16.40 9.74 3.95
C THR A 30 17.75 10.44 4.11
N LEU A 31 18.86 9.76 3.78
CA LEU A 31 20.20 10.35 3.84
C LEU A 31 20.45 11.20 2.59
N SER A 32 20.77 12.48 2.78
CA SER A 32 21.12 13.36 1.65
C SER A 32 22.44 12.96 0.99
N THR A 33 23.39 12.45 1.79
CA THR A 33 24.69 11.98 1.32
C THR A 33 25.02 10.66 2.03
N PRO A 34 24.71 9.49 1.44
CA PRO A 34 24.91 8.22 2.11
C PRO A 34 26.40 7.91 2.26
N SER A 35 26.85 7.70 3.49
CA SER A 35 28.19 7.18 3.79
C SER A 35 28.15 5.69 4.18
N TRP A 36 29.26 4.98 3.94
CA TRP A 36 29.37 3.55 4.31
C TRP A 36 29.07 3.27 5.79
N PRO A 37 29.56 4.05 6.77
CA PRO A 37 29.20 3.85 8.16
C PRO A 37 27.70 3.99 8.42
N GLU A 38 27.02 4.97 7.81
CA GLU A 38 25.58 5.16 7.99
C GLU A 38 24.77 4.01 7.39
N ILE A 39 25.19 3.47 6.24
CA ILE A 39 24.54 2.29 5.64
C ILE A 39 24.67 1.08 6.58
N VAL A 40 25.84 0.88 7.20
CA VAL A 40 26.05 -0.22 8.16
C VAL A 40 25.18 -0.01 9.41
N VAL A 41 25.12 1.21 9.94
CA VAL A 41 24.25 1.51 11.09
C VAL A 41 22.78 1.27 10.74
N ALA A 42 22.32 1.72 9.58
CA ALA A 42 20.96 1.48 9.10
C ALA A 42 20.65 -0.02 8.99
N ALA A 43 21.56 -0.79 8.38
CA ALA A 43 21.45 -2.23 8.26
C ALA A 43 21.34 -2.94 9.63
N VAL A 44 22.18 -2.57 10.60
CA VAL A 44 22.15 -3.16 11.95
C VAL A 44 20.87 -2.76 12.69
N ALA A 45 20.50 -1.48 12.65
CA ALA A 45 19.30 -0.96 13.30
C ALA A 45 18.01 -1.54 12.70
N ALA A 46 18.00 -1.87 11.40
CA ALA A 46 16.85 -2.46 10.74
C ALA A 46 16.56 -3.91 11.17
N VAL A 47 17.53 -4.63 11.74
CA VAL A 47 17.34 -6.03 12.17
C VAL A 47 16.21 -6.18 13.20
N PRO A 48 16.24 -5.53 14.39
CA PRO A 48 15.17 -5.66 15.37
C PRO A 48 13.82 -5.16 14.82
N CYS A 49 13.84 -4.09 14.01
CA CYS A 49 12.64 -3.56 13.38
C CYS A 49 12.02 -4.55 12.38
N ALA A 50 12.82 -5.31 11.64
CA ALA A 50 12.34 -6.33 10.72
C ALA A 50 11.66 -7.50 11.46
N PHE A 51 12.20 -7.90 12.62
CA PHE A 51 11.53 -8.88 13.48
C PHE A 51 10.24 -8.34 14.09
N ALA A 52 10.22 -7.07 14.53
CA ALA A 52 9.01 -6.43 15.03
C ALA A 52 7.93 -6.34 13.94
N ALA A 53 8.29 -5.96 12.71
CA ALA A 53 7.39 -5.91 11.57
C ALA A 53 6.80 -7.30 11.24
N ARG A 54 7.63 -8.34 11.29
CA ARG A 54 7.17 -9.73 11.16
C ARG A 54 6.20 -10.12 12.27
N ALA A 55 6.51 -9.81 13.53
CA ALA A 55 5.63 -10.12 14.66
C ALA A 55 4.28 -9.39 14.55
N ALA A 56 4.30 -8.11 14.17
CA ALA A 56 3.10 -7.33 13.91
C ALA A 56 2.27 -7.94 12.77
N ARG A 57 2.93 -8.34 11.67
CA ARG A 57 2.29 -9.02 10.54
C ARG A 57 1.63 -10.34 10.95
N GLN A 58 2.27 -11.13 11.80
CA GLN A 58 1.70 -12.37 12.31
C GLN A 58 0.53 -12.12 13.27
N ALA A 59 0.63 -11.09 14.12
CA ALA A 59 -0.44 -10.69 15.04
C ALA A 59 -1.73 -10.27 14.33
N VAL A 60 -1.63 -9.64 13.15
CA VAL A 60 -2.79 -9.27 12.32
C VAL A 60 -3.27 -10.39 11.38
N GLY A 61 -2.78 -11.64 11.55
CA GLY A 61 -3.17 -12.76 10.70
C GLY A 61 -2.67 -12.67 9.26
N GLY A 62 -1.54 -11.98 9.06
CA GLY A 62 -1.13 -11.51 7.75
C GLY A 62 -0.57 -12.56 6.80
N SER A 63 -1.44 -13.32 6.13
CA SER A 63 -1.09 -14.24 5.05
C SER A 63 -0.93 -13.56 3.68
N TRP A 64 -1.19 -12.25 3.60
CA TRP A 64 -1.16 -11.44 2.39
C TRP A 64 0.24 -11.24 1.77
N ARG A 65 0.47 -11.79 0.58
CA ARG A 65 1.72 -11.58 -0.18
C ARG A 65 1.55 -10.40 -1.15
N PRO A 66 2.20 -9.24 -0.92
CA PRO A 66 2.14 -8.14 -1.87
C PRO A 66 2.70 -8.61 -3.22
N ARG A 67 1.89 -8.48 -4.29
CA ARG A 67 2.30 -8.88 -5.63
C ARG A 67 3.17 -7.80 -6.24
N VAL A 68 4.22 -8.19 -6.96
CA VAL A 68 5.10 -7.25 -7.69
C VAL A 68 4.30 -6.44 -8.72
N SER A 69 3.20 -6.98 -9.23
CA SER A 69 2.27 -6.24 -10.10
C SER A 69 1.68 -4.99 -9.44
N TRP A 70 1.52 -4.96 -8.10
CA TRP A 70 1.01 -3.78 -7.39
C TRP A 70 2.04 -2.65 -7.31
N LEU A 71 3.34 -2.95 -7.40
CA LEU A 71 4.38 -1.92 -7.50
C LEU A 71 4.23 -1.08 -8.78
N ARG A 72 3.61 -1.62 -9.84
CA ARG A 72 3.29 -0.82 -11.04
C ARG A 72 2.32 0.32 -10.75
N TRP A 73 1.46 0.20 -9.73
CA TRP A 73 0.59 1.29 -9.32
C TRP A 73 1.40 2.48 -8.81
N LEU A 74 2.47 2.22 -8.05
CA LEU A 74 3.35 3.29 -7.53
C LEU A 74 4.03 4.08 -8.65
N LEU A 75 4.32 3.45 -9.80
CA LEU A 75 4.91 4.14 -10.95
C LEU A 75 3.93 5.13 -11.62
N ALA A 76 2.63 4.93 -11.47
CA ALA A 76 1.63 5.85 -11.99
C ALA A 76 1.46 7.10 -11.10
N ILE A 77 1.75 6.99 -9.80
CA ILE A 77 1.50 8.04 -8.80
C ILE A 77 2.17 9.38 -9.10
N PRO A 78 3.46 9.47 -9.50
CA PRO A 78 4.11 10.78 -9.64
C PRO A 78 3.44 11.64 -10.71
N ALA A 79 3.14 11.04 -11.86
CA ALA A 79 2.50 11.75 -12.97
C ALA A 79 1.05 12.12 -12.66
N THR A 80 0.29 11.22 -12.02
CA THR A 80 -1.10 11.50 -11.64
C THR A 80 -1.18 12.52 -10.51
N ALA A 81 -0.33 12.44 -9.50
CA ALA A 81 -0.30 13.37 -8.38
C ALA A 81 -0.07 14.81 -8.84
N VAL A 82 0.85 15.06 -9.78
CA VAL A 82 1.09 16.42 -10.31
C VAL A 82 -0.12 16.94 -11.10
N LEU A 83 -0.66 16.12 -12.01
CA LEU A 83 -1.79 16.51 -12.87
C LEU A 83 -3.09 16.69 -12.07
N GLU A 84 -3.39 15.77 -11.17
CA GLU A 84 -4.58 15.80 -10.32
C GLU A 84 -4.49 16.92 -9.27
N SER A 85 -3.29 17.26 -8.76
CA SER A 85 -3.12 18.41 -7.86
C SER A 85 -3.55 19.72 -8.52
N GLY A 86 -3.08 19.98 -9.75
CA GLY A 86 -3.45 21.19 -10.49
C GLY A 86 -4.94 21.25 -10.80
N ARG A 87 -5.52 20.14 -11.26
CA ARG A 87 -6.97 20.06 -11.56
C ARG A 87 -7.82 20.22 -10.30
N THR A 88 -7.44 19.59 -9.20
CA THR A 88 -8.11 19.69 -7.91
C THR A 88 -8.09 21.13 -7.40
N LEU A 89 -6.94 21.79 -7.45
CA LEU A 89 -6.81 23.20 -7.04
C LEU A 89 -7.75 24.11 -7.86
N VAL A 90 -7.74 23.98 -9.18
CA VAL A 90 -8.63 24.75 -10.07
C VAL A 90 -10.11 24.46 -9.77
N LYS A 91 -10.46 23.19 -9.54
CA LYS A 91 -11.84 22.78 -9.25
C LYS A 91 -12.32 23.29 -7.89
N VAL A 92 -11.51 23.20 -6.83
CA VAL A 92 -11.82 23.77 -5.49
C VAL A 92 -12.04 25.28 -5.59
N VAL A 93 -11.16 26.00 -6.30
CA VAL A 93 -11.27 27.46 -6.45
C VAL A 93 -12.54 27.85 -7.22
N ARG A 94 -12.90 27.11 -8.28
CA ARG A 94 -14.10 27.40 -9.08
C ARG A 94 -15.40 26.90 -8.44
N HIS A 95 -15.35 25.79 -7.72
CA HIS A 95 -16.51 25.08 -7.16
C HIS A 95 -16.18 24.48 -5.78
N PRO A 96 -16.15 25.29 -4.71
CA PRO A 96 -15.70 24.87 -3.38
C PRO A 96 -16.60 23.81 -2.70
N ARG A 97 -17.77 23.51 -3.26
CA ARG A 97 -18.69 22.46 -2.78
C ARG A 97 -18.80 21.26 -3.72
N ALA A 98 -17.94 21.15 -4.73
CA ALA A 98 -17.93 19.99 -5.61
C ALA A 98 -17.36 18.78 -4.85
N GLY A 99 -18.20 17.79 -4.56
CA GLY A 99 -17.81 16.56 -3.87
C GLY A 99 -18.93 15.53 -3.98
N ARG A 100 -18.59 14.29 -4.31
CA ARG A 100 -19.57 13.19 -4.45
C ARG A 100 -19.01 11.89 -3.89
N PHE A 101 -19.85 11.14 -3.20
CA PHE A 101 -19.54 9.77 -2.80
C PHE A 101 -19.79 8.81 -3.96
N ASP A 102 -18.86 7.89 -4.18
CA ASP A 102 -18.90 6.88 -5.22
C ASP A 102 -18.42 5.54 -4.65
N THR A 103 -18.88 4.43 -5.22
CA THR A 103 -18.44 3.09 -4.84
C THR A 103 -17.56 2.49 -5.94
N VAL A 104 -16.48 1.85 -5.53
CA VAL A 104 -15.50 1.25 -6.43
C VAL A 104 -15.39 -0.23 -6.12
N GLY A 105 -15.93 -1.06 -7.01
CA GLY A 105 -15.78 -2.50 -6.94
C GLY A 105 -14.33 -2.93 -7.12
N LEU A 106 -13.88 -3.84 -6.27
CA LEU A 106 -12.59 -4.52 -6.35
C LEU A 106 -12.76 -5.93 -6.93
N PRO A 107 -11.75 -6.46 -7.64
CA PRO A 107 -11.79 -7.82 -8.16
C PRO A 107 -12.05 -8.87 -7.07
N ALA A 108 -12.74 -9.94 -7.47
CA ALA A 108 -13.00 -11.06 -6.59
C ALA A 108 -11.73 -11.88 -6.37
N GLU A 109 -11.10 -11.74 -5.20
CA GLU A 109 -9.92 -12.49 -4.78
C GLU A 109 -10.16 -13.18 -3.42
N PRO A 110 -9.37 -14.20 -3.04
CA PRO A 110 -9.47 -14.80 -1.70
C PRO A 110 -9.31 -13.74 -0.60
N ASP A 111 -10.03 -13.89 0.52
CA ASP A 111 -10.23 -12.80 1.50
C ASP A 111 -8.93 -12.15 1.99
N ALA A 112 -7.89 -12.93 2.27
CA ALA A 112 -6.58 -12.39 2.67
C ALA A 112 -5.92 -11.55 1.58
N VAL A 113 -6.07 -11.91 0.30
CA VAL A 113 -5.54 -11.13 -0.82
C VAL A 113 -6.41 -9.89 -1.05
N HIS A 114 -7.73 -10.06 -0.94
CA HIS A 114 -8.70 -8.98 -1.08
C HIS A 114 -8.48 -7.86 -0.06
N GLN A 115 -8.34 -8.20 1.22
CA GLN A 115 -8.13 -7.18 2.26
C GLN A 115 -6.78 -6.44 2.07
N ALA A 116 -5.73 -7.11 1.59
CA ALA A 116 -4.45 -6.45 1.29
C ALA A 116 -4.57 -5.54 0.08
N ARG A 117 -5.28 -6.01 -0.95
CA ARG A 117 -5.58 -5.21 -2.13
C ARG A 117 -6.40 -3.99 -1.76
N ALA A 118 -7.41 -4.13 -0.89
CA ALA A 118 -8.22 -3.02 -0.39
C ALA A 118 -7.38 -2.02 0.41
N ALA A 119 -6.51 -2.49 1.30
CA ALA A 119 -5.59 -1.62 2.05
C ALA A 119 -4.61 -0.87 1.14
N CYS A 120 -3.99 -1.56 0.18
CA CYS A 120 -3.08 -0.95 -0.80
C CYS A 120 -3.82 0.03 -1.72
N ALA A 121 -5.01 -0.34 -2.21
CA ALA A 121 -5.87 0.53 -3.00
C ALA A 121 -6.27 1.78 -2.21
N ALA A 122 -6.66 1.62 -0.95
CA ALA A 122 -7.00 2.74 -0.09
C ALA A 122 -5.81 3.69 0.15
N ALA A 123 -4.61 3.14 0.37
CA ALA A 123 -3.40 3.95 0.48
C ALA A 123 -3.07 4.70 -0.82
N VAL A 124 -3.08 4.00 -1.96
CA VAL A 124 -2.77 4.59 -3.28
C VAL A 124 -3.79 5.66 -3.66
N VAL A 125 -5.09 5.38 -3.49
CA VAL A 125 -6.17 6.33 -3.75
C VAL A 125 -6.12 7.50 -2.76
N GLY A 126 -5.83 7.25 -1.49
CA GLY A 126 -5.66 8.32 -0.49
C GLY A 126 -4.47 9.25 -0.78
N CYS A 127 -3.48 8.79 -1.54
CA CYS A 127 -2.37 9.62 -2.02
C CYS A 127 -2.70 10.40 -3.31
N THR A 128 -3.83 10.14 -3.97
CA THR A 128 -4.24 10.88 -5.17
C THR A 128 -5.05 12.13 -4.81
N PRO A 129 -4.63 13.33 -5.24
CA PRO A 129 -5.39 14.56 -5.00
C PRO A 129 -6.78 14.46 -5.62
N GLY A 130 -7.82 14.79 -4.84
CA GLY A 130 -9.20 14.81 -5.32
C GLY A 130 -9.97 13.51 -5.14
N THR A 131 -9.37 12.46 -4.56
CA THR A 131 -10.10 11.26 -4.11
C THR A 131 -9.67 10.86 -2.70
N MET A 132 -10.62 10.49 -1.84
CA MET A 132 -10.37 10.04 -0.47
C MET A 132 -11.18 8.78 -0.19
N VAL A 133 -10.58 7.77 0.43
CA VAL A 133 -11.32 6.58 0.88
C VAL A 133 -11.99 6.87 2.21
N VAL A 134 -13.29 6.61 2.28
CA VAL A 134 -14.14 6.92 3.44
C VAL A 134 -14.39 5.68 4.27
N ALA A 135 -14.68 4.55 3.60
CA ALA A 135 -14.96 3.30 4.27
C ALA A 135 -14.63 2.10 3.37
N THR A 136 -14.23 1.02 4.04
CA THR A 136 -14.34 -0.36 3.54
C THR A 136 -15.52 -0.98 4.28
N PRO A 137 -16.68 -1.20 3.63
CA PRO A 137 -17.83 -1.79 4.30
C PRO A 137 -17.47 -3.19 4.81
N GLU A 138 -17.68 -3.44 6.10
CA GLU A 138 -17.42 -4.73 6.76
C GLU A 138 -18.40 -5.84 6.35
N ASN A 139 -19.45 -5.52 5.59
CA ASN A 139 -20.52 -6.45 5.31
C ASN A 139 -20.08 -7.51 4.28
N PRO A 140 -20.00 -8.81 4.65
CA PRO A 140 -19.58 -9.87 3.74
C PRO A 140 -20.58 -10.13 2.58
N SER A 141 -21.77 -9.52 2.67
CA SER A 141 -22.84 -9.59 1.65
C SER A 141 -22.87 -8.37 0.74
N ALA A 142 -22.21 -7.27 1.13
CA ALA A 142 -21.97 -6.15 0.23
C ALA A 142 -20.78 -6.54 -0.64
N GLU A 143 -20.95 -6.46 -1.95
CA GLU A 143 -19.87 -6.72 -2.89
C GLU A 143 -18.61 -5.94 -2.48
N ARG A 144 -17.46 -6.52 -2.79
CA ARG A 144 -16.10 -6.08 -2.45
C ARG A 144 -15.83 -4.64 -2.92
N GLU A 145 -16.39 -3.66 -2.22
CA GLU A 145 -16.47 -2.27 -2.64
C GLU A 145 -15.63 -1.36 -1.74
N LEU A 146 -15.07 -0.31 -2.32
CA LEU A 146 -14.46 0.81 -1.61
C LEU A 146 -15.39 2.02 -1.73
N VAL A 147 -15.76 2.62 -0.60
CA VAL A 147 -16.50 3.89 -0.59
C VAL A 147 -15.47 5.02 -0.68
N VAL A 148 -15.54 5.81 -1.75
CA VAL A 148 -14.63 6.93 -1.99
C VAL A 148 -15.39 8.23 -2.12
N HIS A 149 -14.82 9.31 -1.60
CA HIS A 149 -15.27 10.68 -1.84
C HIS A 149 -14.40 11.30 -2.94
N ARG A 150 -15.02 11.73 -4.03
CA ARG A 150 -14.36 12.33 -5.20
C ARG A 150 -14.71 13.81 -5.33
N LEU A 151 -13.70 14.60 -5.69
CA LEU A 151 -13.83 16.03 -5.95
C LEU A 151 -13.84 16.36 -7.46
N LEU A 152 -13.18 15.52 -8.27
CA LEU A 152 -13.09 15.65 -9.72
C LEU A 152 -14.10 14.74 -10.41
N GLU A 153 -14.64 15.21 -11.54
CA GLU A 153 -15.51 14.42 -12.42
C GLU A 153 -14.64 13.72 -13.48
N GLY A 154 -14.91 12.43 -13.73
CA GLY A 154 -14.22 11.60 -14.73
C GLY A 154 -13.53 10.37 -14.16
N ASP A 155 -13.02 9.53 -15.07
CA ASP A 155 -12.23 8.35 -14.73
C ASP A 155 -10.83 8.76 -14.27
N SER A 156 -10.48 8.42 -13.03
CA SER A 156 -9.09 8.51 -12.56
C SER A 156 -8.35 7.27 -13.04
N ARG A 157 -7.24 7.48 -13.73
CA ARG A 157 -6.37 6.41 -14.23
C ARG A 157 -5.91 5.47 -13.11
N VAL A 158 -5.77 5.98 -11.88
CA VAL A 158 -5.41 5.20 -10.70
C VAL A 158 -6.56 4.29 -10.26
N LEU A 159 -7.80 4.79 -10.31
CA LEU A 159 -9.00 4.00 -10.00
C LEU A 159 -9.23 2.90 -11.04
N ASP A 160 -8.98 3.19 -12.31
CA ASP A 160 -9.08 2.19 -13.39
C ASP A 160 -8.04 1.07 -13.20
N GLU A 161 -6.83 1.41 -12.78
CA GLU A 161 -5.77 0.42 -12.54
C GLU A 161 -6.04 -0.39 -11.26
N VAL A 162 -6.66 0.20 -10.23
CA VAL A 162 -7.10 -0.52 -9.02
C VAL A 162 -8.25 -1.48 -9.30
N ARG A 163 -9.13 -1.15 -10.26
CA ARG A 163 -10.25 -2.00 -10.70
C ARG A 163 -9.82 -3.23 -11.51
N ARG A 164 -8.64 -3.22 -12.14
CA ARG A 164 -8.10 -4.33 -12.95
C ARG A 164 -7.40 -5.41 -12.13
#